data_AF-A0A3D3HAG7-F1
#
_entry.id   AF-A0A3D3HAG7-F1
#
_cell.length_a   1.000
_cell.length_b   1.000
_cell.length_c   1.000
_cell.angle_alpha   90.00
_cell.angle_beta   90.00
_cell.angle_gamma   90.00
#
_symmetry.space_group_name_H-M   'P 1'
#
loop_
_entity.id
_entity.type
_entity.pdbx_description
1 polymer ?
#
loop_
_entity_poly.entity_id
_entity_poly.type
_entity_poly.pdbx_seq_one_letter_code
_entity_poly.pdbx_strand_id
1 'polypeptide(L)'
;MSKLIKLSKFIPFASKMLLFFLLLVGGYYLLFLNPQIRHSQALLEARRVIGGYAFNLDQNRIAFVELTKLDPQTGNFNFEKSDLVSILQKTGKDGLEQLEKEIKIPKIDPQLKERLPVLIAGTKKVYQDQDKLLKKIFATGTYATGITIMKSPEAVELLTKQTNLILEYQFWFEEIN
;
A
#
# COMPACT_ATOMS: atom_id res chain seq x y z
N MET A 1 56.77 34.35 25.83
CA MET A 1 57.13 33.62 24.58
C MET A 1 56.82 32.12 24.62
N SER A 2 57.19 31.37 25.66
CA SER A 2 56.97 29.90 25.74
C SER A 2 55.50 29.45 25.57
N LYS A 3 54.52 30.16 26.16
CA LYS A 3 53.08 29.83 26.01
C LYS A 3 52.52 30.06 24.59
N LEU A 4 52.97 31.11 23.89
CA LEU A 4 52.54 31.44 22.53
C LEU A 4 53.05 30.41 21.50
N ILE A 5 54.27 29.88 21.70
CA ILE A 5 54.85 28.82 20.85
C ILE A 5 54.18 27.47 21.09
N LYS A 6 53.74 27.18 22.33
CA LYS A 6 52.95 25.97 22.62
C LYS A 6 51.55 26.05 21.99
N LEU A 7 50.92 27.22 22.01
CA LEU A 7 49.60 27.44 21.40
C LEU A 7 49.64 27.30 19.87
N SER A 8 50.68 27.83 19.21
CA SER A 8 50.82 27.75 17.74
C SER A 8 51.08 26.33 17.22
N LYS A 9 51.68 25.45 18.03
CA LYS A 9 51.84 24.02 17.72
C LYS A 9 50.63 23.17 18.09
N PHE A 10 49.84 23.61 19.07
CA PHE A 10 48.62 22.92 19.51
C PHE A 10 47.46 23.07 18.52
N ILE A 11 47.25 24.26 17.97
CA ILE A 11 46.19 24.54 16.96
C ILE A 11 46.25 23.58 15.75
N PRO A 12 47.41 23.39 15.07
CA PRO A 12 47.48 22.47 13.94
C PRO A 12 47.38 20.99 14.34
N PHE A 13 47.69 20.64 15.59
CA PHE A 13 47.47 19.29 16.12
C PHE A 13 45.98 19.05 16.36
N ALA A 14 45.30 19.97 17.03
CA ALA A 14 43.86 19.92 17.28
C ALA A 14 43.06 19.92 15.97
N SER A 15 43.46 20.70 14.96
CA SER A 15 42.78 20.72 13.66
C SER A 15 42.93 19.39 12.90
N LYS A 16 44.10 18.75 12.94
CA LYS A 16 44.31 17.41 12.36
C LYS A 16 43.46 16.36 13.06
N MET A 17 43.38 16.42 14.40
CA MET A 17 42.50 15.54 15.18
C MET A 17 41.02 15.74 14.83
N LEU A 18 40.56 16.99 14.70
CA LEU A 18 39.21 17.30 14.27
C LEU A 18 38.92 16.78 12.86
N LEU A 19 39.84 16.97 11.92
CA LEU A 19 39.69 16.50 10.54
C LEU A 19 39.64 14.98 10.47
N PHE A 20 40.48 14.28 11.22
CA PHE A 20 40.44 12.82 11.34
C PHE A 20 39.11 12.35 11.94
N PHE A 21 38.61 13.01 12.98
CA PHE A 21 37.31 12.70 13.57
C PHE A 21 36.15 12.92 12.58
N LEU A 22 36.16 14.03 11.84
CA LEU A 22 35.17 14.29 10.79
C LEU A 22 35.20 13.24 9.69
N LEU A 23 36.38 12.77 9.28
CA LEU A 23 36.53 11.68 8.32
C LEU A 23 35.98 10.35 8.86
N LEU A 24 36.24 10.03 10.13
CA LEU A 24 35.68 8.84 10.77
C LEU A 24 34.15 8.90 10.84
N VAL A 25 33.59 10.03 11.28
CA VAL A 25 32.14 10.21 11.37
C VAL A 25 31.51 10.21 9.98
N GLY A 26 32.11 10.90 9.00
CA GLY A 26 31.63 10.93 7.61
C GLY A 26 31.69 9.56 6.95
N GLY A 27 32.79 8.82 7.14
CA GLY A 27 32.94 7.45 6.67
C GLY A 27 31.92 6.51 7.32
N TYR A 28 31.74 6.60 8.63
CA TYR A 28 30.74 5.83 9.35
C TYR A 28 29.31 6.12 8.84
N TYR A 29 28.99 7.40 8.66
CA TYR A 29 27.70 7.81 8.10
C TYR A 29 27.48 7.24 6.71
N LEU A 30 28.45 7.36 5.80
CA LEU A 30 28.30 6.92 4.42
C LEU A 30 28.25 5.41 4.26
N LEU A 31 29.06 4.67 5.02
CA LEU A 31 29.22 3.22 4.87
C LEU A 31 28.21 2.42 5.69
N PHE A 32 27.74 2.94 6.83
CA PHE A 32 26.88 2.20 7.75
C PHE A 32 25.52 2.89 7.95
N LEU A 33 25.52 4.16 8.35
CA LEU A 33 24.28 4.83 8.77
C LEU A 33 23.33 5.10 7.59
N ASN A 34 23.83 5.68 6.50
CA ASN A 34 23.03 6.04 5.32
C ASN A 34 22.44 4.81 4.61
N PRO A 35 23.17 3.71 4.38
CA PRO A 35 22.58 2.47 3.88
C PRO A 35 21.47 1.93 4.77
N GLN A 36 21.66 1.93 6.08
CA GLN A 36 20.65 1.45 7.04
C GLN A 36 19.39 2.33 7.03
N ILE A 37 19.56 3.66 7.04
CA ILE A 37 18.44 4.62 6.91
C ILE A 37 17.66 4.37 5.61
N ARG A 38 18.37 4.24 4.48
CA ARG A 38 17.73 3.97 3.18
C ARG A 38 16.96 2.66 3.21
N HIS A 39 17.51 1.61 3.83
CA HIS A 39 16.85 0.32 3.96
C HIS A 39 15.59 0.39 4.84
N SER A 40 15.64 1.10 5.97
CA SER A 40 14.45 1.33 6.80
C SER A 40 13.37 2.15 6.10
N GLN A 41 13.74 3.21 5.38
CA GLN A 41 12.79 4.02 4.59
C GLN A 41 12.13 3.18 3.49
N ALA A 42 12.93 2.35 2.85
CA ALA A 42 12.50 1.36 1.88
C ALA A 42 11.44 0.40 2.45
N LEU A 43 11.70 -0.19 3.62
CA LEU A 43 10.77 -1.10 4.30
C LEU A 43 9.44 -0.42 4.62
N LEU A 44 9.51 0.80 5.17
CA LEU A 44 8.33 1.60 5.49
C LEU A 44 7.48 1.91 4.25
N GLU A 45 8.12 2.25 3.13
CA GLU A 45 7.41 2.53 1.88
C GLU A 45 6.74 1.27 1.32
N ALA A 46 7.44 0.13 1.32
CA ALA A 46 6.87 -1.15 0.89
C ALA A 46 5.66 -1.54 1.75
N ARG A 47 5.78 -1.38 3.07
CA ARG A 47 4.70 -1.63 4.03
C ARG A 47 3.50 -0.71 3.79
N ARG A 48 3.74 0.59 3.61
CA ARG A 48 2.69 1.58 3.31
C ARG A 48 1.94 1.21 2.04
N VAL A 49 2.65 0.80 1.01
CA VAL A 49 2.09 0.43 -0.28
C VAL A 49 1.24 -0.84 -0.18
N ILE A 50 1.80 -1.92 0.37
CA ILE A 50 1.10 -3.21 0.51
C ILE A 50 -0.11 -3.07 1.44
N GLY A 51 0.05 -2.36 2.56
CA GLY A 51 -1.05 -2.05 3.46
C GLY A 51 -2.15 -1.25 2.78
N GLY A 52 -1.79 -0.29 1.91
CA GLY A 52 -2.76 0.46 1.11
C GLY A 52 -3.55 -0.43 0.14
N TYR A 53 -2.90 -1.39 -0.51
CA TYR A 53 -3.58 -2.35 -1.39
C TYR A 53 -4.55 -3.25 -0.64
N ALA A 54 -4.11 -3.82 0.49
CA ALA A 54 -4.96 -4.62 1.36
C ALA A 54 -6.17 -3.81 1.84
N PHE A 55 -5.94 -2.58 2.31
CA PHE A 55 -7.00 -1.71 2.81
C PHE A 55 -8.04 -1.39 1.75
N ASN A 56 -7.63 -1.00 0.54
CA ASN A 56 -8.56 -0.68 -0.54
C ASN A 56 -9.39 -1.90 -0.96
N LEU A 57 -8.78 -3.08 -1.05
CA LEU A 57 -9.51 -4.32 -1.32
C LEU A 57 -10.50 -4.67 -0.21
N ASP A 58 -10.12 -4.47 1.04
CA ASP A 58 -10.98 -4.76 2.20
C ASP A 58 -12.20 -3.83 2.24
N GLN A 59 -11.98 -2.52 2.11
CA GLN A 59 -13.08 -1.53 2.03
C GLN A 59 -14.03 -1.83 0.87
N ASN A 60 -13.47 -2.22 -0.26
CA ASN A 60 -14.26 -2.60 -1.43
C ASN A 60 -15.10 -3.86 -1.18
N ARG A 61 -14.48 -4.90 -0.61
CA ARG A 61 -15.16 -6.15 -0.26
C ARG A 61 -16.29 -5.89 0.74
N ILE A 62 -16.04 -5.10 1.78
CA ILE A 62 -17.03 -4.71 2.78
C ILE A 62 -18.20 -4.00 2.10
N ALA A 63 -17.92 -2.97 1.31
CA ALA A 63 -18.97 -2.21 0.63
C ALA A 63 -19.82 -3.08 -0.31
N PHE A 64 -19.19 -4.01 -1.03
CA PHE A 64 -19.89 -4.93 -1.92
C PHE A 64 -20.81 -5.88 -1.13
N VAL A 65 -20.31 -6.43 -0.02
CA VAL A 65 -21.10 -7.32 0.84
C VAL A 65 -22.26 -6.57 1.49
N GLU A 66 -22.03 -5.37 2.02
CA GLU A 66 -23.08 -4.56 2.63
C GLU A 66 -24.14 -4.13 1.63
N LEU A 67 -23.77 -3.85 0.36
CA LEU A 67 -24.75 -3.64 -0.70
C LEU A 67 -25.67 -4.85 -0.91
N THR A 68 -25.26 -6.07 -0.57
CA THR A 68 -26.13 -7.26 -0.69
C THR A 68 -27.13 -7.42 0.45
N LYS A 69 -26.94 -6.66 1.53
CA LYS A 69 -27.69 -6.76 2.79
C LYS A 69 -28.68 -5.63 3.01
N LEU A 70 -28.62 -4.54 2.24
CA LEU A 70 -29.53 -3.42 2.42
C LEU A 70 -30.98 -3.87 2.23
N ASP A 71 -31.85 -3.29 3.06
CA ASP A 71 -33.30 -3.46 2.96
C ASP A 71 -33.92 -2.25 2.20
N PRO A 72 -34.52 -2.49 1.01
CA PRO A 72 -35.18 -1.45 0.22
C PRO A 72 -36.35 -0.75 0.91
N GLN A 73 -36.90 -1.33 1.98
CA GLN A 73 -38.05 -0.79 2.71
C GLN A 73 -37.64 0.25 3.77
N THR A 74 -36.34 0.38 4.05
CA THR A 74 -35.83 1.35 5.03
C THR A 74 -35.89 2.77 4.50
N GLY A 75 -36.18 3.74 5.37
CA GLY A 75 -36.20 5.16 5.01
C GLY A 75 -34.84 5.71 4.53
N ASN A 76 -33.75 5.07 4.93
CA ASN A 76 -32.38 5.46 4.60
C ASN A 76 -31.80 4.71 3.39
N PHE A 77 -32.54 3.78 2.78
CA PHE A 77 -32.05 2.89 1.74
C PHE A 77 -31.27 3.61 0.63
N ASN A 78 -31.81 4.70 0.09
CA ASN A 78 -31.18 5.44 -1.01
C ASN A 78 -29.85 6.07 -0.60
N PHE A 79 -29.76 6.56 0.64
CA PHE A 79 -28.54 7.15 1.18
C PHE A 79 -27.47 6.06 1.36
N GLU A 80 -27.80 4.97 2.05
CA GLU A 80 -26.88 3.86 2.31
C GLU A 80 -26.39 3.20 1.02
N LYS A 81 -27.31 2.97 0.07
CA LYS A 81 -26.95 2.47 -1.26
C LYS A 81 -25.99 3.41 -1.98
N SER A 82 -26.29 4.72 -2.00
CA SER A 82 -25.45 5.70 -2.68
C SER A 82 -24.05 5.77 -2.06
N ASP A 83 -23.96 5.74 -0.73
CA ASP A 83 -22.70 5.78 0.00
C ASP A 83 -21.83 4.54 -0.33
N LEU A 84 -22.40 3.35 -0.23
CA LEU A 84 -21.69 2.11 -0.55
C LEU A 84 -21.24 2.04 -2.02
N VAL A 85 -22.09 2.50 -2.95
CA VAL A 85 -21.69 2.61 -4.36
C VAL A 85 -20.53 3.60 -4.54
N SER A 86 -20.56 4.73 -3.84
CA SER A 86 -19.47 5.71 -3.87
C SER A 86 -18.16 5.09 -3.33
N ILE A 87 -18.23 4.33 -2.25
CA ILE A 87 -17.06 3.60 -1.70
C ILE A 87 -16.50 2.63 -2.72
N LEU A 88 -17.33 1.85 -3.41
CA LEU A 88 -16.87 0.92 -4.45
C LEU A 88 -16.18 1.62 -5.61
N GLN A 89 -16.75 2.72 -6.09
CA GLN A 89 -16.19 3.50 -7.20
C GLN A 89 -14.86 4.15 -6.79
N LYS A 90 -14.83 4.76 -5.60
CA LYS A 90 -13.65 5.44 -5.07
C LYS A 90 -12.52 4.44 -4.82
N THR A 91 -12.76 3.36 -4.07
CA THR A 91 -11.72 2.37 -3.77
C THR A 91 -11.19 1.66 -5.02
N GLY A 92 -12.06 1.38 -6.00
CA GLY A 92 -11.63 0.83 -7.28
C GLY A 92 -10.75 1.79 -8.07
N LYS A 93 -11.12 3.07 -8.14
CA LYS A 93 -10.34 4.11 -8.82
C LYS A 93 -9.00 4.37 -8.11
N ASP A 94 -9.04 4.68 -6.83
CA ASP A 94 -7.86 4.97 -6.00
C ASP A 94 -6.91 3.76 -6.01
N GLY A 95 -7.45 2.55 -5.95
CA GLY A 95 -6.69 1.31 -6.04
C GLY A 95 -5.97 1.16 -7.38
N LEU A 96 -6.65 1.40 -8.51
CA LEU A 96 -6.01 1.35 -9.84
C LEU A 96 -4.94 2.43 -10.01
N GLU A 97 -5.22 3.67 -9.60
CA GLU A 97 -4.25 4.76 -9.66
C GLU A 97 -3.01 4.47 -8.80
N GLN A 98 -3.20 3.82 -7.63
CA GLN A 98 -2.09 3.43 -6.77
C GLN A 98 -1.23 2.34 -7.42
N LEU A 99 -1.83 1.37 -8.12
CA LEU A 99 -1.11 0.31 -8.83
C LEU A 99 -0.27 0.83 -10.00
N GLU A 100 -0.69 1.95 -10.62
CA GLU A 100 0.02 2.58 -11.74
C GLU A 100 1.22 3.43 -11.31
N LYS A 101 1.24 3.89 -10.06
CA LYS A 101 2.41 4.59 -9.52
C LYS A 101 3.53 3.57 -9.37
N GLU A 102 4.60 3.72 -10.15
CA GLU A 102 5.76 2.84 -10.14
C GLU A 102 6.32 2.71 -8.71
N ILE A 103 6.04 1.58 -8.06
CA ILE A 103 6.60 1.28 -6.75
C ILE A 103 8.03 0.86 -6.98
N LYS A 104 8.98 1.70 -6.57
CA LYS A 104 10.35 1.24 -6.36
C LYS A 104 10.35 0.33 -5.15
N ILE A 105 9.98 -0.93 -5.36
CA ILE A 105 10.10 -1.95 -4.31
C ILE A 105 11.60 -2.04 -4.05
N PRO A 106 12.05 -1.66 -2.86
CA PRO A 106 13.46 -1.76 -2.54
C PRO A 106 13.83 -3.25 -2.51
N LYS A 107 15.09 -3.58 -2.81
CA LYS A 107 15.62 -4.95 -2.79
C LYS A 107 15.71 -5.49 -1.35
N ILE A 108 14.59 -5.53 -0.65
CA ILE A 108 14.47 -5.97 0.73
C ILE A 108 14.31 -7.48 0.75
N ASP A 109 13.44 -7.99 -0.12
CA ASP A 109 13.15 -9.41 -0.19
C ASP A 109 13.04 -9.88 -1.66
N PRO A 110 13.93 -10.79 -2.12
CA PRO A 110 13.83 -11.42 -3.43
C PRO A 110 12.46 -12.07 -3.70
N GLN A 111 11.85 -12.70 -2.70
CA GLN A 111 10.56 -13.40 -2.85
C GLN A 111 9.43 -12.40 -3.09
N LEU A 112 9.36 -11.35 -2.26
CA LEU A 112 8.38 -10.28 -2.47
C LEU A 112 8.57 -9.59 -3.82
N LYS A 113 9.82 -9.39 -4.25
CA LYS A 113 10.13 -8.80 -5.55
C LYS A 113 9.56 -9.62 -6.70
N GLU A 114 9.62 -10.95 -6.61
CA GLU A 114 9.03 -11.86 -7.60
C GLU A 114 7.51 -11.94 -7.48
N ARG A 115 6.97 -11.87 -6.25
CA ARG A 115 5.55 -12.05 -5.99
C ARG A 115 4.70 -10.80 -6.21
N LEU A 116 5.23 -9.61 -5.94
CA LEU A 116 4.46 -8.37 -6.02
C LEU A 116 3.87 -8.08 -7.42
N PRO A 117 4.58 -8.33 -8.55
CA PRO A 117 3.97 -8.19 -9.88
C PRO A 117 2.73 -9.07 -10.08
N VAL A 118 2.73 -10.29 -9.52
CA VAL A 118 1.58 -11.21 -9.59
C VAL A 118 0.42 -10.67 -8.76
N LEU A 119 0.70 -10.20 -7.55
CA LEU A 119 -0.29 -9.55 -6.68
C LEU A 119 -0.91 -8.32 -7.35
N ILE A 120 -0.09 -7.42 -7.89
CA ILE A 120 -0.53 -6.21 -8.60
C ILE A 120 -1.42 -6.57 -9.79
N ALA A 121 -1.01 -7.55 -10.60
CA ALA A 121 -1.81 -8.01 -11.73
C ALA A 121 -3.15 -8.62 -11.29
N GLY A 122 -3.15 -9.40 -10.21
CA GLY A 122 -4.36 -9.96 -9.59
C GLY A 122 -5.32 -8.87 -9.10
N THR A 123 -4.80 -7.89 -8.38
CA THR A 123 -5.58 -6.75 -7.87
C THR A 123 -6.16 -5.90 -9.00
N LYS A 124 -5.36 -5.62 -10.04
CA LYS A 124 -5.85 -4.93 -11.24
C LYS A 124 -7.00 -5.68 -11.89
N LYS A 125 -6.87 -6.99 -12.05
CA LYS A 125 -7.92 -7.84 -12.63
C LYS A 125 -9.19 -7.82 -11.78
N VAL A 126 -9.07 -7.90 -10.46
CA VAL A 126 -10.21 -7.80 -9.53
C VAL A 126 -10.97 -6.49 -9.71
N TYR A 127 -10.29 -5.34 -9.76
CA TYR A 127 -10.98 -4.07 -9.99
C TYR A 127 -11.65 -3.99 -11.36
N GLN A 128 -11.03 -4.55 -12.41
CA GLN A 128 -11.63 -4.61 -13.74
C GLN A 128 -12.87 -5.52 -13.79
N ASP A 129 -12.80 -6.68 -13.16
CA ASP A 129 -13.91 -7.64 -13.11
C ASP A 129 -15.06 -7.08 -12.26
N GLN A 130 -14.74 -6.39 -11.18
CA GLN A 130 -15.72 -5.66 -10.37
C GLN A 130 -16.41 -4.55 -11.18
N ASP A 131 -15.68 -3.71 -11.91
CA ASP A 131 -16.29 -2.65 -12.72
C ASP A 131 -17.27 -3.21 -13.76
N LYS A 132 -16.90 -4.33 -14.41
CA LYS A 132 -17.81 -5.04 -15.32
C LYS A 132 -19.06 -5.54 -14.60
N LEU A 133 -18.91 -6.12 -13.42
CA LEU A 133 -20.02 -6.63 -12.62
C LEU A 133 -20.94 -5.48 -12.15
N LEU A 134 -20.38 -4.37 -11.69
CA LEU A 134 -21.13 -3.20 -11.29
C LEU A 134 -21.90 -2.58 -12.45
N LYS A 135 -21.32 -2.52 -13.65
CA LYS A 135 -22.04 -2.10 -14.87
C LYS A 135 -23.25 -2.99 -15.15
N LYS A 136 -23.11 -4.31 -15.01
CA LYS A 136 -24.25 -5.25 -15.13
C LYS A 136 -25.32 -4.98 -14.07
N ILE A 137 -24.93 -4.77 -12.82
CA ILE A 137 -25.83 -4.49 -11.70
C ILE A 137 -26.59 -3.17 -11.92
N PHE A 138 -25.89 -2.10 -12.30
CA PHE A 138 -26.50 -0.77 -12.49
C PHE A 138 -27.32 -0.66 -13.77
N ALA A 139 -27.11 -1.53 -14.75
CA ALA A 139 -27.99 -1.64 -15.91
C ALA A 139 -29.34 -2.28 -15.59
N THR A 140 -29.53 -2.84 -14.39
CA THR A 140 -30.83 -3.42 -13.99
C THR A 140 -31.85 -2.34 -13.65
N GLY A 141 -33.11 -2.57 -14.01
CA GLY A 141 -34.21 -1.63 -13.72
C GLY A 141 -34.70 -1.66 -12.26
N THR A 142 -34.26 -2.63 -11.46
CA THR A 142 -34.66 -2.74 -10.03
C THR A 142 -33.50 -3.22 -9.17
N TYR A 143 -33.49 -2.78 -7.91
CA TYR A 143 -32.49 -3.23 -6.94
C TYR A 143 -32.57 -4.74 -6.67
N ALA A 144 -33.78 -5.32 -6.63
CA ALA A 144 -33.97 -6.76 -6.44
C ALA A 144 -33.27 -7.58 -7.54
N THR A 145 -33.37 -7.16 -8.80
CA THR A 145 -32.65 -7.80 -9.91
C THR A 145 -31.13 -7.62 -9.76
N GLY A 146 -30.68 -6.43 -9.37
CA GLY A 146 -29.26 -6.17 -9.07
C GLY A 146 -28.71 -7.09 -7.97
N ILE A 147 -29.51 -7.39 -6.93
CA ILE A 147 -29.14 -8.30 -5.84
C ILE A 147 -28.95 -9.73 -6.33
N THR A 148 -29.80 -10.20 -7.23
CA THR A 148 -29.63 -11.53 -7.84
C THR A 148 -28.27 -11.63 -8.56
N ILE A 149 -27.83 -10.56 -9.21
CA ILE A 149 -26.50 -10.50 -9.85
C ILE A 149 -25.39 -10.44 -8.79
N MET A 150 -25.54 -9.63 -7.74
CA MET A 150 -24.56 -9.54 -6.65
C MET A 150 -24.39 -10.85 -5.85
N LYS A 151 -25.39 -11.75 -5.90
CA LYS A 151 -25.36 -13.08 -5.28
C LYS A 151 -25.02 -14.20 -6.28
N SER A 152 -24.69 -13.85 -7.52
CA SER A 152 -24.36 -14.82 -8.56
C SER A 152 -23.01 -15.52 -8.30
N PRO A 153 -22.76 -16.68 -8.93
CA PRO A 153 -21.45 -17.34 -8.86
C PRO A 153 -20.28 -16.44 -9.28
N GLU A 154 -20.48 -15.57 -10.27
CA GLU A 154 -19.47 -14.59 -10.73
C GLU A 154 -19.09 -13.61 -9.61
N ALA A 155 -20.07 -13.13 -8.85
CA ALA A 155 -19.85 -12.23 -7.71
C ALA A 155 -19.15 -12.94 -6.54
N VAL A 156 -19.52 -14.20 -6.27
CA VAL A 156 -18.85 -15.01 -5.23
C VAL A 156 -17.39 -15.29 -5.59
N GLU A 157 -17.11 -15.57 -6.87
CA GLU A 157 -15.75 -15.74 -7.36
C GLU A 157 -14.92 -14.46 -7.20
N LEU A 158 -15.51 -13.29 -7.52
CA LEU A 158 -14.88 -11.99 -7.30
C LEU A 158 -14.52 -11.78 -5.82
N LEU A 159 -15.47 -12.00 -4.90
CA LEU A 159 -15.24 -11.88 -3.45
C LEU A 159 -14.18 -12.87 -2.94
N THR A 160 -14.12 -14.06 -3.53
CA THR A 160 -13.10 -15.07 -3.21
C THR A 160 -11.71 -14.58 -3.64
N LYS A 161 -11.57 -14.06 -4.87
CA LYS A 161 -10.31 -13.46 -5.36
C LYS A 161 -9.88 -12.29 -4.50
N GLN A 162 -10.80 -11.39 -4.14
CA GLN A 162 -10.53 -10.28 -3.22
C GLN A 162 -10.00 -10.80 -1.89
N THR A 163 -10.67 -11.78 -1.30
CA THR A 163 -10.28 -12.37 0.00
C THR A 163 -8.87 -12.97 -0.07
N ASN A 164 -8.58 -13.76 -1.11
CA ASN A 164 -7.27 -14.37 -1.28
C ASN A 164 -6.16 -13.32 -1.43
N LEU A 165 -6.39 -12.25 -2.20
CA LEU A 165 -5.43 -11.15 -2.34
C LEU A 165 -5.23 -10.38 -1.02
N ILE A 166 -6.30 -10.12 -0.27
CA ILE A 166 -6.22 -9.46 1.04
C ILE A 166 -5.34 -10.28 1.98
N LEU A 167 -5.60 -11.58 2.10
CA LEU A 167 -4.82 -12.48 2.95
C LEU A 167 -3.35 -12.53 2.53
N GLU A 168 -3.09 -12.55 1.22
CA GLU A 168 -1.73 -12.59 0.72
C GLU A 168 -0.99 -11.26 0.95
N TYR A 169 -1.66 -10.12 0.77
CA TYR A 169 -1.07 -8.82 1.14
C TYR A 169 -0.82 -8.71 2.64
N GLN A 170 -1.69 -9.26 3.48
CA GLN A 170 -1.48 -9.31 4.94
C GLN A 170 -0.26 -10.15 5.30
N PHE A 171 -0.09 -11.32 4.68
CA PHE A 171 1.12 -12.14 4.84
C PHE A 171 2.38 -11.34 4.52
N TRP A 172 2.44 -10.68 3.35
CA TRP A 172 3.61 -9.87 3.00
C TRP A 172 3.78 -8.63 3.87
N PHE A 173 2.70 -8.03 4.36
CA PHE A 173 2.77 -6.91 5.29
C PHE A 173 3.41 -7.34 6.62
N GLU A 174 3.15 -8.57 7.07
CA GLU A 174 3.74 -9.14 8.27
C GLU A 174 5.21 -9.53 8.07
N GLU A 175 5.55 -10.12 6.92
CA GLU A 175 6.91 -10.57 6.59
C GLU A 175 7.91 -9.41 6.39
N ILE A 176 7.41 -8.22 6.06
CA ILE A 176 8.24 -7.00 5.92
C ILE A 176 8.61 -6.39 7.30
N ASN A 177 8.08 -6.89 8.42
CA ASN A 177 8.37 -6.35 9.76
C ASN A 177 9.77 -6.71 10.31
#